data_AF-A0A975GWW8-F1
#
_entry.id   AF-A0A975GWW8-F1
#
_cell.length_a   1.000
_cell.length_b   1.000
_cell.length_c   1.000
_cell.angle_alpha   90.00
_cell.angle_beta   90.00
_cell.angle_gamma   90.00
#
_symmetry.space_group_name_H-M   'P 1'
#
loop_
_entity.id
_entity.type
_entity.pdbx_description
1 polymer ?
#
loop_
_entity_poly.entity_id
_entity_poly.type
_entity_poly.pdbx_seq_one_letter_code
_entity_poly.pdbx_strand_id
1 'polypeptide(L)'
;MSDQPIIVAQLEYEGKELIHNDLISSAFNLKERIEKNMEKGERLGIGLDIMAAVTMTAFAFEAYLNFVGFKIIDDFEKYEREAGKKKRRRIMAALALKWDDEVRPFSTINRLISVRDAMAHGKPLYVKDEWEAVGTHNELEEQIRTYRKGIEERVTYDLLCEAYEDVEIIWRMMLKAGKIRYFDTLDGGSSGITFKSYA
;
A
#
# COMPACT_ATOMS: atom_id res chain seq x y z
N MET A 1 -36.84 -5.24 -23.95
CA MET A 1 -36.23 -6.53 -23.57
C MET A 1 -35.71 -7.15 -24.85
N SER A 2 -34.43 -7.54 -24.91
CA SER A 2 -33.85 -8.00 -26.18
C SER A 2 -34.47 -9.33 -26.62
N ASP A 3 -34.85 -9.41 -27.89
CA ASP A 3 -35.41 -10.57 -28.60
C ASP A 3 -34.42 -11.75 -28.77
N GLN A 4 -33.44 -11.86 -27.88
CA GLN A 4 -32.41 -12.89 -27.99
C GLN A 4 -32.86 -14.18 -27.31
N PRO A 5 -32.60 -15.34 -27.93
CA PRO A 5 -32.98 -16.63 -27.37
C PRO A 5 -32.24 -16.89 -26.07
N ILE A 6 -32.92 -17.49 -25.11
CA ILE A 6 -32.32 -17.90 -23.84
C ILE A 6 -31.46 -19.15 -24.13
N ILE A 7 -30.19 -19.10 -23.72
CA ILE A 7 -29.23 -20.18 -23.98
C ILE A 7 -28.77 -20.77 -22.64
N VAL A 8 -28.76 -22.08 -22.56
CA VAL A 8 -28.08 -22.85 -21.52
C VAL A 8 -26.63 -23.04 -21.97
N ALA A 9 -25.69 -22.47 -21.23
CA ALA A 9 -24.26 -22.63 -21.47
C ALA A 9 -23.53 -22.96 -20.16
N GLN A 10 -22.39 -23.63 -20.29
CA GLN A 10 -21.40 -23.77 -19.23
C GLN A 10 -20.33 -22.70 -19.43
N LEU A 11 -20.05 -21.94 -18.37
CA LEU A 11 -19.02 -20.92 -18.34
C LEU A 11 -17.83 -21.47 -17.56
N GLU A 12 -16.64 -21.28 -18.08
CA GLU A 12 -15.39 -21.66 -17.44
C GLU A 12 -14.48 -20.45 -17.35
N TYR A 13 -13.82 -20.30 -16.21
CA TYR A 13 -12.85 -19.26 -15.96
C TYR A 13 -11.73 -19.84 -15.10
N GLU A 14 -10.51 -19.73 -15.60
CA GLU A 14 -9.30 -19.97 -14.82
C GLU A 14 -8.50 -18.67 -14.83
N GLY A 15 -8.23 -18.13 -13.65
CA GLY A 15 -7.58 -16.84 -13.52
C GLY A 15 -6.64 -16.79 -12.34
N LYS A 16 -5.73 -15.84 -12.41
CA LYS A 16 -4.79 -15.48 -11.37
C LYS A 16 -4.94 -14.00 -11.09
N GLU A 17 -5.49 -13.72 -9.91
CA GLU A 17 -5.61 -12.38 -9.35
C GLU A 17 -4.43 -12.10 -8.43
N LEU A 18 -3.78 -10.97 -8.64
CA LEU A 18 -2.62 -10.48 -7.92
C LEU A 18 -2.93 -9.10 -7.35
N ILE A 19 -3.63 -9.09 -6.21
CA ILE A 19 -4.14 -7.89 -5.54
C ILE A 19 -3.11 -6.78 -5.33
N HIS A 20 -1.81 -7.10 -5.31
CA HIS A 20 -0.75 -6.09 -5.24
C HIS A 20 -0.79 -5.11 -6.43
N ASN A 21 -1.28 -5.52 -7.60
CA ASN A 21 -1.44 -4.68 -8.78
C ASN A 21 -2.53 -3.62 -8.56
N ASP A 22 -3.68 -4.01 -8.01
CA ASP A 22 -4.77 -3.08 -7.71
C ASP A 22 -4.43 -2.14 -6.56
N LEU A 23 -3.74 -2.64 -5.54
CA LEU A 23 -3.31 -1.83 -4.39
C LEU A 23 -2.31 -0.75 -4.80
N ILE A 24 -1.27 -1.10 -5.56
CA ILE A 24 -0.28 -0.10 -6.01
C ILE A 24 -0.88 0.87 -7.02
N SER A 25 -1.77 0.40 -7.90
CA SER A 25 -2.47 1.26 -8.87
C SER A 25 -3.41 2.23 -8.15
N SER A 26 -4.07 1.79 -7.10
CA SER A 26 -4.91 2.63 -6.24
C SER A 26 -4.08 3.70 -5.51
N ALA A 27 -2.93 3.31 -4.94
CA ALA A 27 -1.98 4.25 -4.34
C ALA A 27 -1.49 5.31 -5.36
N PHE A 28 -1.14 4.88 -6.57
CA PHE A 28 -0.72 5.76 -7.66
C PHE A 28 -1.81 6.77 -8.04
N ASN A 29 -3.03 6.30 -8.31
CA ASN A 29 -4.15 7.17 -8.68
C ASN A 29 -4.48 8.20 -7.60
N LEU A 30 -4.44 7.79 -6.32
CA LEU A 30 -4.63 8.72 -5.20
C LEU A 30 -3.50 9.75 -5.14
N LYS A 31 -2.24 9.32 -5.28
CA LYS A 31 -1.08 10.22 -5.31
C LYS A 31 -1.20 11.26 -6.44
N GLU A 32 -1.54 10.84 -7.66
CA GLU A 32 -1.73 11.77 -8.78
C GLU A 32 -2.88 12.76 -8.54
N ARG A 33 -3.98 12.31 -7.91
CA ARG A 33 -5.08 13.20 -7.54
C ARG A 33 -4.64 14.24 -6.51
N ILE A 34 -3.89 13.81 -5.49
CA ILE A 34 -3.34 14.70 -4.46
C ILE A 34 -2.43 15.73 -5.11
N GLU A 35 -1.50 15.31 -5.98
CA GLU A 35 -0.60 16.21 -6.71
C GLU A 35 -1.36 17.28 -7.50
N LYS A 36 -2.35 16.87 -8.30
CA LYS A 36 -3.18 17.80 -9.08
C LYS A 36 -3.94 18.79 -8.20
N ASN A 37 -4.51 18.33 -7.09
CA ASN A 37 -5.21 19.19 -6.15
C ASN A 37 -4.22 20.13 -5.41
N MET A 38 -3.00 19.64 -5.14
CA MET A 38 -1.94 20.42 -4.54
C MET A 38 -1.53 21.61 -5.42
N GLU A 39 -1.32 21.36 -6.71
CA GLU A 39 -1.00 22.36 -7.73
C GLU A 39 -2.10 23.41 -7.92
N LYS A 40 -3.37 22.98 -7.86
CA LYS A 40 -4.54 23.88 -7.99
C LYS A 40 -4.84 24.71 -6.73
N GLY A 41 -4.15 24.47 -5.62
CA GLY A 41 -4.47 25.08 -4.33
C GLY A 41 -5.71 24.49 -3.64
N GLU A 42 -6.27 23.39 -4.15
CA GLU A 42 -7.45 22.73 -3.61
C GLU A 42 -7.04 21.83 -2.44
N ARG A 43 -7.16 22.34 -1.20
CA ARG A 43 -6.69 21.63 0.01
C ARG A 43 -7.77 20.86 0.77
N LEU A 44 -9.04 21.03 0.41
CA LEU A 44 -10.15 20.37 1.10
C LEU A 44 -10.03 18.84 0.98
N GLY A 45 -9.99 18.14 2.12
CA GLY A 45 -9.93 16.68 2.16
C GLY A 45 -8.58 16.06 1.80
N ILE A 46 -7.56 16.84 1.42
CA ILE A 46 -6.26 16.32 0.99
C ILE A 46 -5.59 15.42 2.05
N GLY A 47 -5.74 15.75 3.34
CA GLY A 47 -5.18 14.93 4.42
C GLY A 47 -5.78 13.51 4.45
N LEU A 48 -7.08 13.37 4.14
CA LEU A 48 -7.77 12.08 4.06
C LEU A 48 -7.31 11.30 2.83
N ASP A 49 -7.10 11.99 1.71
CA ASP A 49 -6.57 11.39 0.49
C ASP A 49 -5.14 10.86 0.70
N ILE A 50 -4.27 11.65 1.36
CA ILE A 50 -2.91 11.23 1.72
C ILE A 50 -2.97 10.00 2.63
N MET A 51 -3.85 10.01 3.64
CA MET A 51 -4.05 8.88 4.54
C MET A 51 -4.44 7.60 3.78
N ALA A 52 -5.38 7.69 2.84
CA ALA A 52 -5.78 6.58 2.01
C ALA A 52 -4.63 6.09 1.12
N ALA A 53 -3.88 7.00 0.48
CA ALA A 53 -2.77 6.67 -0.40
C ALA A 53 -1.62 5.97 0.34
N VAL A 54 -1.26 6.47 1.53
CA VAL A 54 -0.26 5.84 2.41
C VAL A 54 -0.71 4.44 2.84
N THR A 55 -1.99 4.26 3.15
CA THR A 55 -2.56 2.96 3.53
C THR A 55 -2.47 1.95 2.37
N MET A 56 -2.88 2.36 1.17
CA MET A 56 -2.80 1.52 -0.03
C MET A 56 -1.35 1.15 -0.38
N THR A 57 -0.42 2.09 -0.21
CA THR A 57 1.02 1.85 -0.38
C THR A 57 1.54 0.80 0.61
N ALA A 58 1.13 0.88 1.88
CA ALA A 58 1.51 -0.10 2.90
C ALA A 58 0.95 -1.50 2.59
N PHE A 59 -0.31 -1.60 2.16
CA PHE A 59 -0.91 -2.87 1.76
C PHE A 59 -0.26 -3.45 0.51
N ALA A 60 0.06 -2.63 -0.48
CA ALA A 60 0.79 -3.07 -1.67
C ALA A 60 2.14 -3.70 -1.29
N PHE A 61 2.88 -3.07 -0.38
CA PHE A 61 4.14 -3.62 0.11
C PHE A 61 3.97 -4.97 0.83
N GLU A 62 2.95 -5.14 1.67
CA GLU A 62 2.67 -6.44 2.28
C GLU A 62 2.28 -7.51 1.26
N ALA A 63 1.48 -7.13 0.27
CA ALA A 63 1.09 -8.03 -0.82
C ALA A 63 2.30 -8.44 -1.68
N TYR A 64 3.25 -7.53 -1.95
CA TYR A 64 4.51 -7.85 -2.60
C TYR A 64 5.35 -8.85 -1.80
N LEU A 65 5.46 -8.67 -0.49
CA LEU A 65 6.15 -9.63 0.38
C LEU A 65 5.50 -11.01 0.30
N ASN A 66 4.17 -11.07 0.35
CA ASN A 66 3.45 -12.34 0.22
C ASN A 66 3.72 -12.99 -1.14
N PHE A 67 3.53 -12.24 -2.23
CA PHE A 67 3.76 -12.75 -3.59
C PHE A 67 5.19 -13.30 -3.76
N VAL A 68 6.20 -12.53 -3.34
CA VAL A 68 7.60 -12.95 -3.43
C VAL A 68 7.85 -14.16 -2.54
N GLY A 69 7.32 -14.18 -1.32
CA GLY A 69 7.43 -15.32 -0.41
C GLY A 69 6.91 -16.61 -1.02
N PHE A 70 5.71 -16.58 -1.62
CA PHE A 70 5.12 -17.72 -2.35
C PHE A 70 5.92 -18.15 -3.58
N LYS A 71 6.79 -17.28 -4.13
CA LYS A 71 7.61 -17.60 -5.30
C LYS A 71 8.97 -18.20 -4.96
N ILE A 72 9.55 -17.87 -3.81
CA ILE A 72 10.96 -18.19 -3.51
C ILE A 72 11.15 -19.07 -2.28
N ILE A 73 10.12 -19.26 -1.46
CA ILE A 73 10.20 -20.04 -0.21
C ILE A 73 9.25 -21.22 -0.31
N ASP A 74 9.78 -22.43 -0.16
CA ASP A 74 8.97 -23.64 -0.08
C ASP A 74 8.08 -23.63 1.19
N ASP A 75 6.84 -24.11 1.06
CA ASP A 75 5.83 -24.13 2.12
C ASP A 75 5.58 -22.74 2.76
N PHE A 76 5.61 -21.66 1.97
CA PHE A 76 5.43 -20.30 2.49
C PHE A 76 4.08 -20.08 3.18
N GLU A 77 3.06 -20.88 2.90
CA GLU A 77 1.76 -20.91 3.60
C GLU A 77 1.91 -21.01 5.12
N LYS A 78 2.95 -21.70 5.61
CA LYS A 78 3.23 -21.84 7.04
C LYS A 78 3.72 -20.54 7.68
N TYR A 79 4.20 -19.59 6.87
CA TYR A 79 4.85 -18.37 7.31
C TYR A 79 4.12 -17.08 6.87
N GLU A 80 3.14 -17.18 5.98
CA GLU A 80 2.38 -16.02 5.47
C GLU A 80 1.66 -15.26 6.61
N ARG A 81 1.30 -15.93 7.71
CA ARG A 81 0.68 -15.26 8.89
C ARG A 81 1.66 -14.79 9.95
N GLU A 82 2.97 -14.92 9.71
CA GLU A 82 3.97 -14.43 10.67
C GLU A 82 3.88 -12.90 10.81
N ALA A 83 4.18 -12.42 12.01
CA ALA A 83 4.31 -10.99 12.28
C ALA A 83 5.22 -10.32 11.25
N GLY A 84 4.83 -9.12 10.78
CA GLY A 84 5.43 -8.48 9.60
C GLY A 84 6.96 -8.42 9.63
N LYS A 85 7.57 -8.10 10.78
CA LYS A 85 9.05 -8.05 10.92
C LYS A 85 9.71 -9.40 10.67
N LYS A 86 9.12 -10.49 11.19
CA LYS A 86 9.65 -11.85 11.03
C LYS A 86 9.51 -12.31 9.57
N LYS A 87 8.34 -12.07 8.97
CA LYS A 87 8.08 -12.35 7.55
C LYS A 87 9.08 -11.63 6.64
N ARG A 88 9.28 -10.32 6.83
CA ARG A 88 10.27 -9.53 6.07
C ARG A 88 11.66 -10.11 6.18
N ARG A 89 12.15 -10.35 7.40
CA ARG A 89 13.51 -10.91 7.61
C ARG A 89 13.69 -12.24 6.89
N ARG A 90 12.67 -13.10 6.91
CA ARG A 90 12.70 -14.39 6.22
C ARG A 90 12.81 -14.22 4.71
N ILE A 91 11.99 -13.38 4.10
CA ILE A 91 12.02 -13.09 2.66
C ILE A 91 13.35 -12.46 2.25
N MET A 92 13.82 -11.45 2.99
CA MET A 92 15.10 -10.79 2.71
C MET A 92 16.27 -11.77 2.82
N ALA A 93 16.26 -12.67 3.81
CA ALA A 93 17.27 -13.72 3.93
C ALA A 93 17.24 -14.71 2.75
N ALA A 94 16.05 -15.14 2.31
CA ALA A 94 15.90 -16.01 1.15
C ALA A 94 16.40 -15.36 -0.16
N LEU A 95 16.29 -14.03 -0.26
CA LEU A 95 16.79 -13.23 -1.38
C LEU A 95 18.26 -12.81 -1.26
N ALA A 96 18.93 -13.14 -0.14
CA ALA A 96 20.24 -12.62 0.21
C ALA A 96 20.33 -11.06 0.16
N LEU A 97 19.23 -10.38 0.48
CA LEU A 97 19.18 -8.92 0.58
C LEU A 97 19.41 -8.48 2.03
N LYS A 98 20.24 -7.45 2.21
CA LYS A 98 20.46 -6.82 3.52
C LYS A 98 19.40 -5.73 3.75
N TRP A 99 18.69 -5.82 4.86
CA TRP A 99 17.80 -4.78 5.36
C TRP A 99 18.57 -3.86 6.30
N ASP A 100 18.59 -2.56 6.02
CA ASP A 100 19.26 -1.54 6.84
C ASP A 100 18.24 -0.52 7.35
N ASP A 101 17.91 -0.58 8.64
CA ASP A 101 16.79 0.17 9.21
C ASP A 101 16.96 1.71 9.13
N GLU A 102 18.19 2.19 8.91
CA GLU A 102 18.54 3.62 8.94
C GLU A 102 18.70 4.23 7.54
N VAL A 103 18.70 3.42 6.48
CA VAL A 103 19.04 3.87 5.12
C VAL A 103 17.86 3.67 4.18
N ARG A 104 17.59 4.68 3.33
CA ARG A 104 16.60 4.54 2.25
C ARG A 104 17.03 3.43 1.28
N PRO A 105 16.09 2.58 0.80
CA PRO A 105 14.64 2.71 0.92
C PRO A 105 14.03 2.16 2.23
N PHE A 106 14.78 1.39 3.03
CA PHE A 106 14.24 0.62 4.15
C PHE A 106 13.78 1.47 5.35
N SER A 107 14.47 2.57 5.64
CA SER A 107 14.06 3.51 6.70
C SER A 107 12.69 4.12 6.45
N THR A 108 12.37 4.44 5.19
CA THR A 108 11.02 4.90 4.79
C THR A 108 9.99 3.80 4.97
N ILE A 109 10.31 2.55 4.62
CA ILE A 109 9.37 1.43 4.86
C ILE A 109 9.10 1.23 6.34
N ASN A 110 10.09 1.42 7.21
CA ASN A 110 9.87 1.37 8.66
C ASN A 110 8.87 2.43 9.11
N ARG A 111 8.96 3.66 8.59
CA ARG A 111 7.98 4.73 8.84
C ARG A 111 6.60 4.36 8.30
N LEU A 112 6.51 3.87 7.06
CA LEU A 112 5.27 3.42 6.43
C LEU A 112 4.55 2.35 7.26
N ILE A 113 5.29 1.34 7.72
CA ILE A 113 4.74 0.25 8.55
C ILE A 113 4.27 0.78 9.90
N SER A 114 5.04 1.66 10.54
CA SER A 114 4.65 2.27 11.82
C SER A 114 3.33 3.05 11.70
N VAL A 115 3.15 3.76 10.59
CA VAL A 115 1.91 4.51 10.30
C VAL A 115 0.74 3.55 10.06
N ARG A 116 0.92 2.51 9.24
CA ARG A 116 -0.11 1.49 9.01
C ARG A 116 -0.52 0.78 10.30
N ASP A 117 0.45 0.36 11.11
CA ASP A 117 0.20 -0.31 12.39
C ASP A 117 -0.59 0.60 13.33
N ALA A 118 -0.25 1.89 13.40
CA ALA A 118 -1.00 2.85 14.21
C ALA A 118 -2.46 3.00 13.75
N MET A 119 -2.71 3.05 12.44
CA MET A 119 -4.07 3.10 11.88
C MET A 119 -4.84 1.82 12.13
N ALA A 120 -4.22 0.67 11.88
CA ALA A 120 -4.88 -0.65 11.99
C ALA A 120 -5.22 -1.01 13.44
N HIS A 121 -4.40 -0.60 14.40
CA HIS A 121 -4.65 -0.87 15.82
C HIS A 121 -5.52 0.19 16.49
N GLY A 122 -5.60 1.41 15.95
CA GLY A 122 -6.57 2.44 16.36
C GLY A 122 -6.59 2.79 17.85
N LYS A 123 -5.46 2.60 18.56
CA LYS A 123 -5.42 2.82 20.01
C LYS A 123 -5.61 4.32 20.32
N PRO A 124 -6.45 4.69 21.30
CA PRO A 124 -6.58 6.08 21.72
C PRO A 124 -5.23 6.67 22.11
N LEU A 125 -4.93 7.86 21.59
CA LEU A 125 -3.77 8.65 21.99
C LEU A 125 -4.27 9.78 22.91
N TYR A 126 -3.89 9.72 24.18
CA TYR A 126 -4.12 10.81 25.12
C TYR A 126 -2.90 11.72 25.13
N VAL A 127 -3.06 12.94 24.64
CA VAL A 127 -2.00 13.94 24.56
C VAL A 127 -2.26 15.03 25.59
N LYS A 128 -1.24 15.35 26.39
CA LYS A 128 -1.21 16.55 27.23
C LYS A 128 0.15 17.22 27.01
N ASP A 129 0.14 18.34 26.30
CA ASP A 129 1.33 19.13 26.03
C ASP A 129 1.14 20.56 26.56
N GLU A 130 2.22 21.12 27.11
CA GLU A 130 2.30 22.48 27.61
C GLU A 130 3.58 23.08 27.04
N TRP A 131 3.51 24.24 26.39
CA TRP A 131 4.68 24.95 25.86
C TRP A 131 4.49 26.46 25.98
N GLU A 132 5.61 27.17 26.15
CA GLU A 132 5.62 28.63 26.08
C GLU A 132 5.72 29.07 24.61
N ALA A 133 4.86 30.00 24.21
CA ALA A 133 4.84 30.57 22.86
C ALA A 133 4.78 32.10 22.95
N VAL A 134 5.43 32.77 21.99
CA VAL A 134 5.43 34.22 21.87
C VAL A 134 4.81 34.58 20.52
N GLY A 135 3.76 35.39 20.55
CA GLY A 135 3.06 35.83 19.35
C GLY A 135 1.88 36.75 19.70
N THR A 136 1.29 37.35 18.67
CA THR A 136 -0.01 38.02 18.78
C THR A 136 -1.13 37.02 19.06
N HIS A 137 -2.29 37.50 19.49
CA HIS A 137 -3.45 36.64 19.76
C HIS A 137 -3.82 35.76 18.55
N ASN A 138 -3.84 36.33 17.34
CA ASN A 138 -4.16 35.58 16.13
C ASN A 138 -3.09 34.54 15.79
N GLU A 139 -1.81 34.84 16.00
CA GLU A 139 -0.71 33.89 15.75
C GLU A 139 -0.76 32.72 16.74
N LEU A 140 -1.05 32.99 18.01
CA LEU A 140 -1.18 31.96 19.05
C LEU A 140 -2.43 31.08 18.82
N GLU A 141 -3.55 31.67 18.40
CA GLU A 141 -4.75 30.92 18.00
C GLU A 141 -4.48 30.03 16.78
N GLU A 142 -3.79 30.54 15.77
CA GLU A 142 -3.44 29.75 14.59
C GLU A 142 -2.49 28.61 14.95
N GLN A 143 -1.50 28.88 15.82
CA GLN A 143 -0.56 27.86 16.29
C GLN A 143 -1.27 26.70 17.00
N ILE A 144 -2.25 26.98 17.87
CA ILE A 144 -2.99 25.91 18.56
C ILE A 144 -3.98 25.20 17.63
N ARG A 145 -4.63 25.92 16.69
CA ARG A 145 -5.54 25.33 15.68
C ARG A 145 -4.82 24.43 14.69
N THR A 146 -3.57 24.74 14.36
CA THR A 146 -2.72 23.97 13.44
C THR A 146 -1.83 22.96 14.15
N TYR A 147 -1.89 22.88 15.48
CA TYR A 147 -1.19 21.84 16.23
C TYR A 147 -1.71 20.45 15.81
N ARG A 148 -0.80 19.58 15.39
CA ARG A 148 -1.09 18.21 14.95
C ARG A 148 -0.27 17.25 15.79
N LYS A 149 -0.89 16.12 16.18
CA LYS A 149 -0.24 15.06 16.93
C LYS A 149 -0.70 13.69 16.47
N GLY A 150 0.08 12.67 16.81
CA GLY A 150 -0.33 11.29 16.62
C GLY A 150 -0.24 10.87 15.16
N ILE A 151 -1.38 10.57 14.52
CA ILE A 151 -1.37 10.09 13.14
C ILE A 151 -1.21 11.24 12.14
N GLU A 152 -1.77 12.41 12.42
CA GLU A 152 -1.75 13.57 11.53
C GLU A 152 -0.35 14.15 11.36
N GLU A 153 0.52 14.05 12.37
CA GLU A 153 1.93 14.49 12.24
C GLU A 153 2.76 13.53 11.38
N ARG A 154 2.35 12.26 11.28
CA ARG A 154 3.10 11.19 10.61
C ARG A 154 2.63 10.95 9.18
N VAL A 155 1.36 11.20 8.90
CA VAL A 155 0.75 11.05 7.58
C VAL A 155 0.93 12.35 6.80
N THR A 156 2.09 12.47 6.16
CA THR A 156 2.44 13.65 5.38
C THR A 156 2.52 13.33 3.89
N TYR A 157 2.42 14.37 3.07
CA TYR A 157 2.64 14.26 1.63
C TYR A 157 4.07 13.74 1.32
N ASP A 158 5.06 14.19 2.08
CA ASP A 158 6.44 13.72 1.92
C ASP A 158 6.56 12.22 2.21
N LEU A 159 5.94 11.72 3.28
CA LEU A 159 5.90 10.29 3.55
C LEU A 159 5.25 9.53 2.40
N LEU A 160 4.14 10.02 1.84
CA LEU A 160 3.48 9.38 0.69
C LEU A 160 4.45 9.26 -0.50
N CYS A 161 5.10 10.35 -0.89
CA CYS A 161 6.02 10.39 -2.02
C CYS A 161 7.19 9.45 -1.83
N GLU A 162 7.89 9.55 -0.68
CA GLU A 162 9.03 8.69 -0.36
C GLU A 162 8.60 7.22 -0.28
N ALA A 163 7.48 6.92 0.40
CA ALA A 163 7.04 5.55 0.61
C ALA A 163 6.62 4.87 -0.70
N TYR A 164 5.89 5.57 -1.57
CA TYR A 164 5.50 5.03 -2.87
C TYR A 164 6.72 4.67 -3.72
N GLU A 165 7.69 5.59 -3.80
CA GLU A 165 8.94 5.37 -4.53
C GLU A 165 9.76 4.22 -3.92
N ASP A 166 9.95 4.23 -2.61
CA ASP A 166 10.79 3.25 -1.91
C ASP A 166 10.18 1.84 -1.93
N VAL A 167 8.83 1.73 -1.92
CA VAL A 167 8.13 0.45 -2.14
C VAL A 167 8.40 -0.10 -3.54
N GLU A 168 8.32 0.74 -4.57
CA GLU A 168 8.62 0.35 -5.97
C GLU A 168 10.10 -0.05 -6.15
N ILE A 169 11.02 0.65 -5.50
CA ILE A 169 12.45 0.31 -5.51
C ILE A 169 12.65 -1.08 -4.89
N ILE A 170 12.10 -1.32 -3.69
CA ILE A 170 12.24 -2.61 -3.01
C ILE A 170 11.56 -3.72 -3.80
N TRP A 171 10.41 -3.47 -4.40
CA TRP A 171 9.75 -4.41 -5.30
C TRP A 171 10.68 -4.87 -6.42
N ARG A 172 11.30 -3.93 -7.14
CA ARG A 172 12.26 -4.23 -8.21
C ARG A 172 13.50 -4.96 -7.70
N MET A 173 14.00 -4.61 -6.52
CA MET A 173 15.10 -5.31 -5.86
C MET A 173 14.73 -6.78 -5.57
N MET A 174 13.54 -7.02 -5.02
CA MET A 174 13.06 -8.37 -4.70
C MET A 174 12.85 -9.22 -5.96
N LEU A 175 12.22 -8.68 -7.00
CA LEU A 175 12.05 -9.38 -8.28
C LEU A 175 13.39 -9.77 -8.90
N LYS A 176 14.35 -8.83 -8.92
CA LYS A 176 15.69 -9.07 -9.46
C LYS A 176 16.43 -10.16 -8.67
N ALA A 177 16.44 -10.07 -7.34
CA ALA A 177 17.10 -11.04 -6.47
C ALA A 177 16.44 -12.43 -6.56
N GLY A 178 15.11 -12.48 -6.66
CA GLY A 178 14.34 -13.71 -6.79
C GLY A 178 14.29 -14.28 -8.21
N LYS A 179 14.90 -13.61 -9.20
CA LYS A 179 14.83 -13.95 -10.62
C LYS A 179 13.39 -14.11 -11.14
N ILE A 180 12.46 -13.33 -10.59
CA ILE A 180 11.05 -13.34 -10.98
C ILE A 180 10.88 -12.41 -12.18
N ARG A 181 10.23 -12.90 -13.24
CA ARG A 181 9.99 -12.08 -14.43
C ARG A 181 8.81 -11.15 -14.17
N TYR A 182 8.85 -9.95 -14.73
CA TYR A 182 7.75 -8.99 -14.63
C TYR A 182 6.43 -9.56 -15.15
N PHE A 183 6.47 -10.38 -16.21
CA PHE A 183 5.27 -11.04 -16.72
C PHE A 183 4.58 -11.95 -15.69
N ASP A 184 5.34 -12.52 -14.75
CA ASP A 184 4.79 -13.40 -13.71
C ASP A 184 4.05 -12.60 -12.61
N THR A 185 4.16 -11.27 -12.62
CA THR A 185 3.54 -10.36 -11.65
C THR A 185 2.25 -9.73 -12.17
N LEU A 186 1.87 -10.00 -13.43
CA LEU A 186 0.63 -9.52 -14.03
C LEU A 186 -0.54 -10.46 -13.72
N ASP A 187 -1.72 -9.89 -13.63
CA ASP A 187 -2.98 -10.65 -13.66
C ASP A 187 -3.12 -11.37 -15.00
N GLY A 188 -3.82 -12.50 -14.99
CA GLY A 188 -4.03 -13.27 -16.20
C GLY A 188 -5.10 -14.33 -16.03
N GLY A 189 -5.64 -14.83 -17.14
CA GLY A 189 -6.61 -15.91 -17.12
C GLY A 189 -7.12 -16.28 -18.50
N SER A 190 -7.82 -17.40 -18.57
CA SER A 190 -8.56 -17.86 -19.73
C SER A 190 -10.02 -18.06 -19.37
N SER A 191 -10.92 -17.68 -20.27
CA SER A 191 -12.34 -17.94 -20.15
C SER A 191 -12.86 -18.72 -21.35
N GLY A 192 -13.87 -19.55 -21.11
CA GLY A 192 -14.53 -20.39 -22.10
C GLY A 192 -16.05 -20.36 -21.93
N ILE A 193 -16.76 -20.43 -23.05
CA ILE A 193 -18.22 -20.60 -23.08
C ILE A 193 -18.51 -21.85 -23.90
N THR A 194 -19.13 -22.84 -23.25
CA THR A 194 -19.58 -24.08 -23.89
C THR A 194 -21.10 -24.06 -23.95
N PHE A 195 -21.65 -23.84 -25.14
CA PHE A 195 -23.09 -23.84 -25.38
C PHE A 195 -23.66 -25.26 -25.27
N LYS A 196 -24.75 -25.43 -24.51
CA LYS A 196 -25.39 -26.74 -24.28
C LYS A 196 -26.71 -26.88 -25.02
N SER A 197 -27.63 -25.92 -24.85
CA SER A 197 -28.94 -25.93 -25.52
C SER A 197 -29.58 -24.55 -25.52
N TYR A 198 -30.68 -24.38 -26.26
CA TYR A 198 -31.62 -23.28 -26.05
C TYR A 198 -32.60 -23.65 -24.91
N ALA A 199 -33.10 -22.65 -24.20
CA ALA A 199 -34.13 -22.81 -23.16
C ALA A 199 -35.53 -22.53 -23.72
#